data_AF-A0AAW2RUT3-F1
#
_entry.id   AF-A0AAW2RUT3-F1
#
_cell.length_a   1.000
_cell.length_b   1.000
_cell.length_c   1.000
_cell.angle_alpha   90.00
_cell.angle_beta   90.00
_cell.angle_gamma   90.00
#
_symmetry.space_group_name_H-M   'P 1'
#
loop_
_entity.id
_entity.type
_entity.pdbx_description
1 polymer ?
#
loop_
_entity_poly.entity_id
_entity_poly.type
_entity_poly.pdbx_seq_one_letter_code
_entity_poly.pdbx_strand_id
1 'polypeptide(L)'
;MDINEKNLCCRYRVYGDPPSQRAAEDLSFAVARFFAKNGTLNNYYMYHGGTNFGRTSSSFVTSRYYDEAPLDEFGLKRDPKFGHLRDLHRALRLSKKALLKGTPRVQKINEDLEVVAQHSSRNFVVSTKAKVAKWEMYKEKIPTAHELEIKSKSPEELYNLNKDTSDYAWYSTSITFDKRDLPMRSDISPILQVASLGHALLSFVNGEYVGFGHGSNVEKSHVFKKSIKLKPGVNHITLLAMTVGSGAYMEKRFAGPRAITIQGLMAGTLDITRNYWGQQAYFDAPEGDNPVALRMTSMARAWCGSMAKASAVIGCLTFHHSEKPTQEEYHVPRSFLKPTNNLMVVFEETGGDPRKIEILVVNRDTICSVVTEYHPPHVRSFDLKDNKLRSNMNPIKGAHLACPDRKIIEKVEFVSFGEADGACGNFIAGKCDSKKAHKLVEKVCLGKTECTIPFDRKVLLDSGNDPCPDVEKSLAVQVKCGVGGSKSDA
;
A
#
# COMPACT_ATOMS: atom_id res chain seq x y z
N MET A 1 8.35 6.40 35.63
CA MET A 1 7.22 5.52 35.23
C MET A 1 7.13 5.71 33.75
N ASP A 2 7.64 4.75 33.00
CA ASP A 2 8.09 5.06 31.66
C ASP A 2 7.01 4.62 30.68
N ILE A 3 6.73 5.50 29.72
CA ILE A 3 5.62 5.40 28.77
C ILE A 3 6.19 5.49 27.36
N ASN A 4 5.84 4.52 26.51
CA ASN A 4 6.12 4.55 25.08
C ASN A 4 4.81 4.80 24.33
N GLU A 5 4.54 6.08 24.03
CA GLU A 5 3.31 6.53 23.38
C GLU A 5 3.21 6.11 21.90
N LYS A 6 4.35 5.85 21.23
CA LYS A 6 4.42 5.58 19.78
C LYS A 6 5.51 4.56 19.45
N ASN A 7 5.26 3.28 19.73
CA ASN A 7 6.09 2.21 19.22
C ASN A 7 5.72 1.92 17.76
N LEU A 8 6.56 2.36 16.82
CA LEU A 8 6.27 2.29 15.38
C LEU A 8 6.25 0.83 14.87
N CYS A 9 5.09 0.34 14.44
CA CYS A 9 4.92 -1.02 13.91
C CYS A 9 5.45 -1.20 12.47
N CYS A 10 5.62 -0.09 11.77
CA CYS A 10 6.19 0.12 10.44
C CYS A 10 6.30 1.65 10.21
N ARG A 11 6.63 2.09 8.99
CA ARG A 11 6.46 3.50 8.58
C ARG A 11 5.25 3.61 7.64
N TYR A 12 4.66 4.81 7.57
CA TYR A 12 3.77 5.14 6.45
C TYR A 12 4.56 5.18 5.14
N ARG A 13 3.87 5.00 4.02
CA ARG A 13 4.43 5.13 2.66
C ARG A 13 3.88 6.37 1.98
N VAL A 14 4.73 7.08 1.26
CA VAL A 14 4.31 8.10 0.30
C VAL A 14 4.37 7.56 -1.12
N TYR A 15 3.69 8.22 -2.05
CA TYR A 15 3.73 7.81 -3.45
C TYR A 15 5.15 7.88 -4.01
N GLY A 16 5.60 6.80 -4.66
CA GLY A 16 6.99 6.59 -5.08
C GLY A 16 7.86 5.76 -4.12
N ASP A 17 7.44 5.54 -2.85
CA ASP A 17 8.25 4.79 -1.89
C ASP A 17 8.31 3.28 -2.19
N PRO A 18 9.45 2.61 -1.92
CA PRO A 18 9.49 1.15 -1.82
C PRO A 18 8.65 0.62 -0.64
N PRO A 19 8.41 -0.71 -0.55
CA PRO A 19 7.79 -1.32 0.63
C PRO A 19 8.61 -1.06 1.90
N SER A 20 7.96 -0.71 3.01
CA SER A 20 8.62 -0.48 4.30
C SER A 20 8.04 -1.41 5.36
N GLN A 21 8.83 -2.39 5.80
CA GLN A 21 8.42 -3.40 6.78
C GLN A 21 9.25 -3.33 8.07
N ARG A 22 8.67 -3.80 9.16
CA ARG A 22 9.37 -4.05 10.44
C ARG A 22 9.02 -5.46 10.90
N ALA A 23 10.04 -6.24 11.25
CA ALA A 23 9.91 -7.62 11.71
C ALA A 23 9.01 -7.72 12.97
N ALA A 24 8.32 -8.85 13.14
CA ALA A 24 7.47 -9.09 14.31
C ALA A 24 8.32 -9.33 15.57
N GLU A 25 9.47 -9.93 15.35
CA GLU A 25 10.50 -10.35 16.28
C GLU A 25 11.17 -9.11 16.91
N ASP A 26 11.68 -8.17 16.09
CA ASP A 26 12.24 -6.90 16.56
C ASP A 26 11.21 -6.05 17.31
N LEU A 27 9.97 -5.94 16.79
CA LEU A 27 8.91 -5.21 17.47
C LEU A 27 8.57 -5.84 18.84
N SER A 28 8.57 -7.17 18.94
CA SER A 28 8.29 -7.90 20.18
C SER A 28 9.44 -7.82 21.17
N PHE A 29 10.68 -7.95 20.70
CA PHE A 29 11.90 -7.73 21.47
C PHE A 29 11.95 -6.32 22.06
N ALA A 30 11.68 -5.29 21.26
CA ALA A 30 11.64 -3.91 21.72
C ALA A 30 10.62 -3.68 22.85
N VAL A 31 9.42 -4.27 22.74
CA VAL A 31 8.37 -4.20 23.77
C VAL A 31 8.75 -4.99 25.02
N ALA A 32 9.24 -6.23 24.88
CA ALA A 32 9.67 -7.06 25.99
C ALA A 32 10.81 -6.38 26.79
N ARG A 33 11.80 -5.83 26.08
CA ARG A 33 12.93 -5.09 26.66
C ARG A 33 12.49 -3.80 27.36
N PHE A 34 11.45 -3.13 26.87
CA PHE A 34 10.87 -1.95 27.52
C PHE A 34 10.21 -2.32 28.86
N PHE A 35 9.32 -3.31 28.89
CA PHE A 35 8.69 -3.77 30.15
C PHE A 35 9.70 -4.38 31.13
N ALA A 36 10.75 -5.05 30.65
CA ALA A 36 11.84 -5.55 31.49
C ALA A 36 12.68 -4.43 32.14
N LYS A 37 12.55 -3.18 31.67
CA LYS A 37 13.24 -1.98 32.17
C LYS A 37 12.27 -0.99 32.84
N ASN A 38 11.29 -1.47 33.60
CA ASN A 38 10.27 -0.67 34.29
C ASN A 38 9.37 0.17 33.37
N GLY A 39 9.31 -0.13 32.07
CA GLY A 39 8.27 0.37 31.18
C GLY A 39 6.89 -0.08 31.64
N THR A 40 5.89 0.81 31.56
CA THR A 40 4.55 0.58 32.14
C THR A 40 3.41 0.66 31.13
N LEU A 41 3.58 1.44 30.07
CA LEU A 41 2.62 1.56 28.97
C LEU A 41 3.36 1.57 27.63
N ASN A 42 2.93 0.72 26.69
CA ASN A 42 3.42 0.70 25.32
C ASN A 42 2.21 0.74 24.37
N ASN A 43 2.14 1.78 23.55
CA ASN A 43 1.15 1.92 22.49
C ASN A 43 1.76 1.61 21.11
N TYR A 44 1.00 0.91 20.27
CA TYR A 44 1.42 0.49 18.93
C TYR A 44 0.96 1.50 17.88
N TYR A 45 1.90 2.17 17.21
CA TYR A 45 1.61 3.13 16.15
C TYR A 45 1.97 2.53 14.78
N MET A 46 1.06 1.94 14.01
CA MET A 46 -0.36 1.70 14.30
C MET A 46 -0.63 0.22 14.61
N TYR A 47 -1.62 -0.05 15.46
CA TYR A 47 -2.17 -1.40 15.64
C TYR A 47 -3.09 -1.81 14.48
N HIS A 48 -3.87 -0.85 13.98
CA HIS A 48 -4.57 -0.87 12.70
C HIS A 48 -4.38 0.50 12.05
N GLY A 49 -3.92 0.51 10.79
CA GLY A 49 -3.72 1.76 10.04
C GLY A 49 -4.96 2.20 9.27
N GLY A 50 -5.56 1.29 8.51
CA GLY A 50 -6.75 1.55 7.70
C GLY A 50 -6.43 2.26 6.38
N THR A 51 -7.34 3.12 5.94
CA THR A 51 -7.29 3.79 4.63
C THR A 51 -7.57 5.28 4.80
N ASN A 52 -6.76 6.10 4.15
CA ASN A 52 -6.97 7.52 3.93
C ASN A 52 -8.10 7.71 2.90
N PHE A 53 -9.34 7.79 3.40
CA PHE A 53 -10.53 8.06 2.58
C PHE A 53 -10.74 9.55 2.33
N GLY A 54 -11.34 9.87 1.19
CA GLY A 54 -11.62 11.23 0.76
C GLY A 54 -10.43 11.89 0.08
N ARG A 55 -10.43 13.22 0.15
CA ARG A 55 -9.44 14.14 -0.44
C ARG A 55 -8.59 14.88 0.60
N THR A 56 -9.12 15.04 1.82
CA THR A 56 -8.55 15.84 2.91
C THR A 56 -7.76 15.05 3.95
N SER A 57 -7.72 13.72 3.85
CA SER A 57 -7.10 12.82 4.85
C SER A 57 -5.57 12.81 4.87
N SER A 58 -4.94 13.14 3.75
CA SER A 58 -3.52 12.89 3.50
C SER A 58 -2.95 13.81 2.43
N SER A 59 -1.66 14.14 2.53
CA SER A 59 -0.90 14.86 1.50
C SER A 59 0.31 14.03 1.10
N PHE A 60 0.43 13.65 -0.17
CA PHE A 60 1.42 12.68 -0.73
C PHE A 60 1.52 11.28 -0.09
N VAL A 61 0.93 11.03 1.08
CA VAL A 61 0.82 9.70 1.70
C VAL A 61 -0.14 8.83 0.89
N THR A 62 0.21 7.55 0.73
CA THR A 62 -0.62 6.56 0.04
C THR A 62 -2.02 6.42 0.65
N SER A 63 -3.02 6.08 -0.17
CA SER A 63 -4.39 5.83 0.28
C SER A 63 -4.41 4.72 1.33
N ARG A 64 -3.61 3.68 1.13
CA ARG A 64 -3.32 2.61 2.10
C ARG A 64 -2.45 3.12 3.26
N TYR A 65 -2.99 3.19 4.47
CA TYR A 65 -2.26 3.71 5.65
C TYR A 65 -1.79 2.57 6.57
N TYR A 66 -0.48 2.51 6.87
CA TYR A 66 0.11 1.56 7.85
C TYR A 66 -0.31 0.06 7.67
N ASP A 67 -0.42 -0.43 6.43
CA ASP A 67 -0.83 -1.81 6.08
C ASP A 67 0.09 -2.96 6.58
N GLU A 68 1.22 -2.56 7.13
CA GLU A 68 2.23 -3.41 7.77
C GLU A 68 2.00 -3.56 9.29
N ALA A 69 0.90 -3.01 9.81
CA ALA A 69 0.41 -3.15 11.17
C ALA A 69 -0.07 -4.59 11.51
N PRO A 70 -0.26 -4.91 12.81
CA PRO A 70 -0.83 -6.20 13.26
C PRO A 70 -2.22 -6.51 12.68
N LEU A 71 -3.06 -5.49 12.50
CA LEU A 71 -4.26 -5.54 11.67
C LEU A 71 -4.00 -4.72 10.41
N ASP A 72 -4.21 -5.31 9.25
CA ASP A 72 -3.89 -4.67 7.97
C ASP A 72 -4.93 -3.63 7.52
N GLU A 73 -4.76 -3.05 6.32
CA GLU A 73 -5.69 -2.06 5.74
C GLU A 73 -7.17 -2.52 5.79
N PHE A 74 -7.41 -3.81 5.56
CA PHE A 74 -8.73 -4.43 5.49
C PHE A 74 -9.22 -4.94 6.86
N GLY A 75 -8.47 -4.68 7.94
CA GLY A 75 -8.73 -5.18 9.28
C GLY A 75 -8.42 -6.67 9.47
N LEU A 76 -7.76 -7.32 8.51
CA LEU A 76 -7.37 -8.73 8.61
C LEU A 76 -6.14 -8.89 9.50
N LYS A 77 -6.17 -9.91 10.37
CA LYS A 77 -5.02 -10.30 11.21
C LYS A 77 -3.82 -10.59 10.33
N ARG A 78 -2.68 -9.97 10.61
CA ARG A 78 -1.44 -10.16 9.87
C ARG A 78 -0.47 -11.02 10.67
N ASP A 79 -0.50 -12.32 10.46
CA ASP A 79 0.45 -13.24 11.08
C ASP A 79 1.77 -13.28 10.27
N PRO A 80 2.95 -13.30 10.93
CA PRO A 80 3.15 -13.59 12.36
C PRO A 80 2.90 -12.42 13.31
N LYS A 81 2.89 -11.17 12.83
CA LYS A 81 2.91 -9.96 13.67
C LYS A 81 1.75 -9.90 14.67
N PHE A 82 0.54 -10.26 14.26
CA PHE A 82 -0.63 -10.31 15.15
C PHE A 82 -0.48 -11.38 16.24
N GLY A 83 -0.28 -12.64 15.86
CA GLY A 83 -0.15 -13.77 16.79
C GLY A 83 1.03 -13.65 17.74
N HIS A 84 2.19 -13.22 17.23
CA HIS A 84 3.42 -13.09 18.01
C HIS A 84 3.29 -11.98 19.09
N LEU A 85 2.72 -10.82 18.74
CA LEU A 85 2.42 -9.76 19.72
C LEU A 85 1.34 -10.18 20.74
N ARG A 86 0.29 -10.89 20.29
CA ARG A 86 -0.74 -11.46 21.19
C ARG A 86 -0.11 -12.37 22.24
N ASP A 87 0.85 -13.21 21.85
CA ASP A 87 1.48 -14.16 22.75
C ASP A 87 2.53 -13.49 23.67
N LEU A 88 3.22 -12.44 23.20
CA LEU A 88 3.95 -11.52 24.06
C LEU A 88 3.04 -10.87 25.12
N HIS A 89 1.85 -10.36 24.74
CA HIS A 89 0.91 -9.77 25.69
C HIS A 89 0.43 -10.78 26.73
N ARG A 90 0.21 -12.04 26.33
CA ARG A 90 -0.09 -13.13 27.25
C ARG A 90 1.05 -13.39 28.23
N ALA A 91 2.30 -13.41 27.77
CA ALA A 91 3.48 -13.56 28.63
C ALA A 91 3.61 -12.40 29.64
N LEU A 92 3.52 -11.14 29.18
CA LEU A 92 3.53 -9.97 30.05
C LEU A 92 2.38 -9.99 31.07
N ARG A 93 1.18 -10.43 30.66
CA ARG A 93 0.02 -10.56 31.55
C ARG A 93 0.18 -11.64 32.62
N LEU A 94 0.86 -12.74 32.32
CA LEU A 94 1.25 -13.76 33.32
C LEU A 94 2.27 -13.17 34.31
N SER A 95 3.27 -12.44 33.81
CA SER A 95 4.31 -11.79 34.61
C SER A 95 3.85 -10.54 35.37
N LYS A 96 2.60 -10.08 35.22
CA LYS A 96 2.13 -8.77 35.73
C LYS A 96 2.38 -8.54 37.22
N LYS A 97 2.30 -9.58 38.06
CA LYS A 97 2.58 -9.46 39.50
C LYS A 97 4.06 -9.13 39.78
N ALA A 98 4.97 -9.79 39.06
CA ALA A 98 6.40 -9.55 39.15
C ALA A 98 6.79 -8.19 38.55
N LEU A 99 6.20 -7.82 37.40
CA LEU A 99 6.46 -6.53 36.75
C LEU A 99 5.96 -5.31 37.56
N LEU A 100 4.84 -5.43 38.27
CA LEU A 100 4.24 -4.31 39.01
C LEU A 100 4.65 -4.22 40.50
N LYS A 101 5.20 -5.30 41.08
CA LYS A 101 5.56 -5.36 42.52
C LYS A 101 6.96 -5.87 42.81
N GLY A 102 7.65 -6.45 41.83
CA GLY A 102 9.00 -6.98 41.99
C GLY A 102 10.08 -5.92 41.78
N THR A 103 11.26 -6.15 42.34
CA THR A 103 12.45 -5.36 42.04
C THR A 103 13.19 -5.99 40.86
N PRO A 104 13.47 -5.26 39.76
CA PRO A 104 14.22 -5.79 38.64
C PRO A 104 15.66 -6.14 39.05
N ARG A 105 16.17 -7.27 38.55
CA ARG A 105 17.58 -7.68 38.67
C ARG A 105 18.04 -8.21 37.31
N VAL A 106 19.29 -7.92 36.94
CA VAL A 106 19.89 -8.39 35.69
C VAL A 106 20.87 -9.52 35.98
N GLN A 107 20.73 -10.63 35.27
CA GLN A 107 21.63 -11.79 35.33
C GLN A 107 21.91 -12.24 33.89
N LYS A 108 23.19 -12.39 33.51
CA LYS A 108 23.57 -12.94 32.19
C LYS A 108 23.34 -14.45 32.22
N ILE A 109 22.59 -14.99 31.26
CA ILE A 109 22.22 -16.42 31.23
C ILE A 109 23.03 -17.15 30.15
N ASN A 110 23.00 -16.68 28.89
CA ASN A 110 23.75 -17.19 27.74
C ASN A 110 23.62 -16.21 26.55
N GLU A 111 24.18 -16.57 25.39
CA GLU A 111 24.31 -15.74 24.18
C GLU A 111 23.23 -16.11 23.16
N ASP A 112 22.05 -15.52 23.37
CA ASP A 112 20.89 -15.45 22.46
C ASP A 112 19.99 -16.69 22.29
N LEU A 113 18.69 -16.45 22.02
CA LEU A 113 17.63 -17.46 21.95
C LEU A 113 16.45 -16.95 21.08
N GLU A 114 16.02 -17.75 20.10
CA GLU A 114 15.06 -17.38 19.03
C GLU A 114 13.66 -18.03 19.20
N VAL A 115 12.63 -17.61 18.45
CA VAL A 115 11.26 -18.17 18.52
C VAL A 115 10.58 -18.19 17.14
N VAL A 116 10.03 -19.36 16.73
CA VAL A 116 9.23 -19.52 15.49
C VAL A 116 7.82 -18.92 15.63
N ALA A 117 7.30 -18.33 14.54
CA ALA A 117 5.87 -18.02 14.39
C ALA A 117 5.31 -18.43 13.02
N GLN A 118 4.02 -18.79 12.97
CA GLN A 118 3.26 -19.01 11.73
C GLN A 118 3.11 -17.69 10.96
N HIS A 119 3.26 -17.76 9.64
CA HIS A 119 3.12 -16.64 8.70
C HIS A 119 1.81 -16.73 7.90
N SER A 120 1.38 -15.61 7.31
CA SER A 120 0.20 -15.53 6.45
C SER A 120 0.42 -14.58 5.27
N SER A 121 -0.13 -14.91 4.11
CA SER A 121 -0.05 -14.08 2.90
C SER A 121 -1.42 -13.51 2.54
N ARG A 122 -1.46 -12.29 1.99
CA ARG A 122 -2.71 -11.68 1.52
C ARG A 122 -2.99 -12.11 0.09
N ASN A 123 -4.17 -12.65 -0.13
CA ASN A 123 -4.65 -13.04 -1.45
C ASN A 123 -5.70 -12.04 -1.95
N PHE A 124 -5.66 -11.78 -3.26
CA PHE A 124 -6.63 -10.97 -3.98
C PHE A 124 -7.31 -11.86 -5.04
N VAL A 125 -8.59 -12.17 -4.84
CA VAL A 125 -9.36 -13.07 -5.71
C VAL A 125 -10.39 -12.27 -6.49
N VAL A 126 -10.40 -12.39 -7.82
CA VAL A 126 -11.39 -11.69 -8.67
C VAL A 126 -12.80 -12.18 -8.33
N SER A 127 -13.73 -11.24 -8.16
CA SER A 127 -15.12 -11.55 -7.83
C SER A 127 -15.84 -12.22 -9.00
N THR A 128 -16.37 -13.43 -8.78
CA THR A 128 -17.20 -14.13 -9.78
C THR A 128 -18.58 -13.50 -9.95
N LYS A 129 -19.10 -12.84 -8.90
CA LYS A 129 -20.44 -12.24 -8.85
C LYS A 129 -20.46 -10.76 -9.24
N ALA A 130 -19.44 -9.99 -8.85
CA ALA A 130 -19.41 -8.55 -9.09
C ALA A 130 -18.63 -8.24 -10.38
N LYS A 131 -19.34 -7.72 -11.39
CA LYS A 131 -18.78 -7.28 -12.67
C LYS A 131 -19.39 -5.93 -13.05
N VAL A 132 -18.60 -5.05 -13.65
CA VAL A 132 -19.12 -3.79 -14.21
C VAL A 132 -19.79 -4.11 -15.55
N ALA A 133 -21.11 -3.93 -15.63
CA ALA A 133 -21.90 -4.37 -16.79
C ALA A 133 -21.72 -3.48 -18.02
N LYS A 134 -21.49 -2.18 -17.83
CA LYS A 134 -21.29 -1.18 -18.88
C LYS A 134 -20.43 -0.04 -18.35
N TRP A 135 -19.55 0.48 -19.19
CA TRP A 135 -18.86 1.74 -18.95
C TRP A 135 -19.47 2.84 -19.81
N GLU A 136 -19.68 4.00 -19.20
CA GLU A 136 -20.05 5.24 -19.88
C GLU A 136 -18.93 6.25 -19.63
N MET A 137 -18.52 6.97 -20.67
CA MET A 137 -17.36 7.86 -20.61
C MET A 137 -17.81 9.27 -20.97
N TYR A 138 -17.59 10.19 -20.04
CA TYR A 138 -17.68 11.63 -20.28
C TYR A 138 -16.26 12.18 -20.38
N LYS A 139 -16.00 13.03 -21.38
CA LYS A 139 -14.72 13.73 -21.53
C LYS A 139 -14.92 15.17 -21.07
N GLU A 140 -14.21 15.54 -20.01
CA GLU A 140 -14.25 16.90 -19.46
C GLU A 140 -13.82 17.93 -20.52
N LYS A 141 -14.52 19.07 -20.56
CA LYS A 141 -14.23 20.13 -21.53
C LYS A 141 -13.07 20.97 -21.02
N ILE A 142 -12.04 21.15 -21.86
CA ILE A 142 -10.95 22.09 -21.57
C ILE A 142 -11.48 23.53 -21.73
N PRO A 143 -11.46 24.36 -20.68
CA PRO A 143 -11.99 25.71 -20.76
C PRO A 143 -10.99 26.70 -21.39
N THR A 144 -11.53 27.77 -21.95
CA THR A 144 -10.79 28.93 -22.46
C THR A 144 -10.74 30.07 -21.44
N ALA A 145 -9.79 30.98 -21.61
CA ALA A 145 -9.61 32.15 -20.75
C ALA A 145 -10.86 33.05 -20.63
N HIS A 146 -11.79 33.00 -21.58
CA HIS A 146 -13.04 33.76 -21.52
C HIS A 146 -14.11 33.09 -20.65
N GLU A 147 -14.21 31.76 -20.68
CA GLU A 147 -15.23 30.98 -19.97
C GLU A 147 -15.02 30.94 -18.45
N LEU A 148 -13.77 31.06 -17.99
CA LEU A 148 -13.39 30.96 -16.58
C LEU A 148 -13.75 32.24 -15.80
N GLU A 149 -14.54 32.15 -14.74
CA GLU A 149 -15.14 33.31 -14.06
C GLU A 149 -14.13 34.32 -13.47
N ILE A 150 -13.11 33.85 -12.77
CA ILE A 150 -12.17 34.72 -12.06
C ILE A 150 -11.11 35.20 -13.06
N LYS A 151 -10.91 36.52 -13.17
CA LYS A 151 -9.89 37.13 -14.05
C LYS A 151 -8.78 37.77 -13.23
N SER A 152 -7.53 37.50 -13.58
CA SER A 152 -6.35 38.07 -12.91
C SER A 152 -5.25 38.42 -13.91
N LYS A 153 -4.30 39.27 -13.49
CA LYS A 153 -3.10 39.63 -14.28
C LYS A 153 -1.94 38.64 -14.14
N SER A 154 -2.13 37.61 -13.33
CA SER A 154 -1.19 36.53 -13.03
C SER A 154 -1.96 35.37 -12.40
N PRO A 155 -1.55 34.10 -12.59
CA PRO A 155 -2.20 32.97 -11.93
C PRO A 155 -2.21 33.17 -10.40
N GLU A 156 -3.37 32.97 -9.76
CA GLU A 156 -3.46 32.97 -8.30
C GLU A 156 -2.90 31.67 -7.72
N GLU A 157 -2.43 31.75 -6.48
CA GLU A 157 -1.93 30.59 -5.73
C GLU A 157 -3.06 29.58 -5.45
N LEU A 158 -2.77 28.28 -5.61
CA LEU A 158 -3.78 27.24 -5.69
C LEU A 158 -4.53 26.97 -4.37
N TYR A 159 -3.86 27.02 -3.21
CA TYR A 159 -4.54 26.86 -1.92
C TYR A 159 -5.46 28.06 -1.60
N ASN A 160 -5.03 29.29 -1.90
CA ASN A 160 -5.84 30.50 -1.76
C ASN A 160 -7.04 30.52 -2.71
N LEU A 161 -6.85 30.08 -3.96
CA LEU A 161 -7.91 29.98 -4.96
C LEU A 161 -8.96 28.94 -4.57
N ASN A 162 -8.53 27.74 -4.15
CA ASN A 162 -9.43 26.62 -3.89
C ASN A 162 -9.98 26.57 -2.47
N LYS A 163 -9.28 27.15 -1.48
CA LYS A 163 -9.63 27.09 -0.05
C LYS A 163 -9.88 25.65 0.46
N ASP A 164 -9.08 24.70 -0.05
CA ASP A 164 -9.21 23.24 0.15
C ASP A 164 -10.58 22.64 -0.25
N THR A 165 -11.37 23.34 -1.07
CA THR A 165 -12.59 22.78 -1.66
C THR A 165 -12.22 21.72 -2.71
N SER A 166 -11.72 22.13 -3.87
CA SER A 166 -11.24 21.21 -4.92
C SER A 166 -9.73 21.00 -4.87
N ASP A 167 -9.23 19.87 -5.37
CA ASP A 167 -7.79 19.69 -5.61
C ASP A 167 -7.34 20.44 -6.86
N TYR A 168 -8.27 20.72 -7.75
CA TYR A 168 -8.01 21.17 -9.11
C TYR A 168 -8.37 22.64 -9.28
N ALA A 169 -7.60 23.35 -10.09
CA ALA A 169 -8.04 24.61 -10.69
C ALA A 169 -7.58 24.71 -12.13
N TRP A 170 -8.46 25.23 -12.97
CA TRP A 170 -8.13 25.60 -14.33
C TRP A 170 -7.50 26.98 -14.35
N TYR A 171 -6.41 27.14 -15.10
CA TYR A 171 -5.77 28.41 -15.42
C TYR A 171 -5.64 28.49 -16.94
N SER A 172 -6.28 29.46 -17.59
CA SER A 172 -6.18 29.63 -19.05
C SER A 172 -5.80 31.05 -19.42
N THR A 173 -4.92 31.18 -20.41
CA THR A 173 -4.54 32.45 -21.01
C THR A 173 -4.58 32.36 -22.53
N SER A 174 -4.70 33.50 -23.20
CA SER A 174 -4.71 33.61 -24.66
C SER A 174 -3.63 34.57 -25.12
N ILE A 175 -2.89 34.18 -26.17
CA ILE A 175 -1.76 34.95 -26.72
C ILE A 175 -1.86 34.93 -28.23
N THR A 176 -1.72 36.11 -28.85
CA THR A 176 -1.69 36.25 -30.31
C THR A 176 -0.24 36.31 -30.78
N PHE A 177 0.11 35.51 -31.80
CA PHE A 177 1.42 35.55 -32.44
C PHE A 177 1.30 35.92 -33.92
N ASP A 178 2.13 36.85 -34.38
CA ASP A 178 2.34 37.09 -35.80
C ASP A 178 3.18 35.95 -36.40
N LYS A 179 3.08 35.73 -37.72
CA LYS A 179 3.92 34.75 -38.44
C LYS A 179 5.44 35.05 -38.30
N ARG A 180 5.80 36.26 -37.89
CA ARG A 180 7.17 36.75 -37.66
C ARG A 180 7.74 36.35 -36.29
N ASP A 181 6.87 36.10 -35.30
CA ASP A 181 7.28 35.78 -33.93
C ASP A 181 7.61 34.29 -33.78
N LEU A 182 7.00 33.46 -34.62
CA LEU A 182 7.15 32.01 -34.62
C LEU A 182 8.40 31.58 -35.40
N PRO A 183 9.01 30.43 -35.07
CA PRO A 183 10.18 29.91 -35.79
C PRO A 183 9.93 29.78 -37.30
N MET A 184 10.80 30.39 -38.10
CA MET A 184 10.76 30.25 -39.56
C MET A 184 11.22 28.86 -40.05
N ARG A 185 11.91 28.12 -39.18
CA ARG A 185 12.42 26.76 -39.40
C ARG A 185 11.46 25.74 -38.81
N SER A 186 11.01 24.78 -39.63
CA SER A 186 10.06 23.74 -39.24
C SER A 186 10.62 22.70 -38.26
N ASP A 187 11.94 22.59 -38.13
CA ASP A 187 12.60 21.72 -37.15
C ASP A 187 12.76 22.36 -35.76
N ILE A 188 12.48 23.66 -35.62
CA ILE A 188 12.50 24.38 -34.34
C ILE A 188 11.07 24.50 -33.81
N SER A 189 10.76 23.80 -32.72
CA SER A 189 9.47 23.86 -32.04
C SER A 189 9.60 24.57 -30.69
N PRO A 190 8.81 25.64 -30.41
CA PRO A 190 8.88 26.38 -29.15
C PRO A 190 8.71 25.49 -27.91
N ILE A 191 9.29 25.89 -26.78
CA ILE A 191 9.20 25.15 -25.52
C ILE A 191 8.36 25.95 -24.53
N LEU A 192 7.29 25.34 -24.04
CA LEU A 192 6.53 25.84 -22.90
C LEU A 192 7.23 25.39 -21.62
N GLN A 193 7.63 26.35 -20.79
CA GLN A 193 8.18 26.15 -19.47
C GLN A 193 7.23 26.72 -18.41
N VAL A 194 6.77 25.88 -17.48
CA VAL A 194 5.94 26.28 -16.32
C VAL A 194 6.69 25.91 -15.04
N ALA A 195 7.06 26.91 -14.25
CA ALA A 195 7.53 26.71 -12.89
C ALA A 195 6.32 26.68 -11.94
N SER A 196 6.09 25.54 -11.31
CA SER A 196 4.98 25.31 -10.36
C SER A 196 5.52 25.12 -8.95
N LEU A 197 4.79 25.63 -7.96
CA LEU A 197 5.07 25.39 -6.54
C LEU A 197 4.59 24.00 -6.09
N GLY A 198 3.79 23.33 -6.92
CA GLY A 198 3.30 21.98 -6.71
C GLY A 198 1.80 21.85 -6.94
N HIS A 199 1.18 20.71 -6.65
CA HIS A 199 1.87 19.43 -6.48
C HIS A 199 2.06 18.75 -7.85
N ALA A 200 1.15 18.99 -8.80
CA ALA A 200 1.30 18.61 -10.20
C ALA A 200 0.52 19.56 -11.15
N LEU A 201 0.71 19.41 -12.45
CA LEU A 201 -0.04 20.12 -13.49
C LEU A 201 -0.16 19.30 -14.78
N LEU A 202 -1.30 19.44 -15.46
CA LEU A 202 -1.50 19.05 -16.86
C LEU A 202 -1.46 20.30 -17.73
N SER A 203 -0.81 20.21 -18.89
CA SER A 203 -0.70 21.32 -19.84
C SER A 203 -1.41 21.00 -21.15
N PHE A 204 -2.21 21.96 -21.62
CA PHE A 204 -2.92 21.93 -22.89
C PHE A 204 -2.60 23.19 -23.71
N VAL A 205 -2.41 23.02 -25.03
CA VAL A 205 -2.22 24.12 -25.97
C VAL A 205 -3.20 23.94 -27.12
N ASN A 206 -4.00 24.97 -27.40
CA ASN A 206 -5.06 24.96 -28.42
C ASN A 206 -6.07 23.80 -28.26
N GLY A 207 -6.28 23.31 -27.04
CA GLY A 207 -7.16 22.16 -26.73
C GLY A 207 -6.49 20.78 -26.89
N GLU A 208 -5.24 20.72 -27.36
CA GLU A 208 -4.46 19.49 -27.43
C GLU A 208 -3.64 19.29 -26.14
N TYR A 209 -3.54 18.05 -25.67
CA TYR A 209 -2.72 17.67 -24.52
C TYR A 209 -1.23 17.69 -24.88
N VAL A 210 -0.43 18.40 -24.07
CA VAL A 210 1.02 18.55 -24.27
C VAL A 210 1.83 17.65 -23.33
N GLY A 211 1.35 17.49 -22.09
CA GLY A 211 2.06 16.70 -21.10
C GLY A 211 1.65 16.98 -19.65
N PHE A 212 2.24 16.18 -18.77
CA PHE A 212 2.08 16.21 -17.32
C PHE A 212 3.41 16.56 -16.66
N GLY A 213 3.36 17.30 -15.54
CA GLY A 213 4.49 17.56 -14.66
C GLY A 213 4.07 17.42 -13.21
N HIS A 214 4.97 16.93 -12.35
CA HIS A 214 4.69 16.77 -10.93
C HIS A 214 5.95 16.91 -10.06
N GLY A 215 5.72 17.25 -8.79
CA GLY A 215 6.71 17.14 -7.74
C GLY A 215 6.65 15.79 -7.01
N SER A 216 7.31 15.74 -5.86
CA SER A 216 7.44 14.60 -4.96
C SER A 216 7.05 15.00 -3.53
N ASN A 217 6.96 14.02 -2.63
CA ASN A 217 6.74 14.30 -1.21
C ASN A 217 7.89 15.12 -0.57
N VAL A 218 9.11 15.07 -1.10
CA VAL A 218 10.23 15.86 -0.59
C VAL A 218 10.20 17.25 -1.22
N GLU A 219 10.42 17.32 -2.53
CA GLU A 219 10.39 18.55 -3.31
C GLU A 219 9.08 18.62 -4.11
N LYS A 220 8.18 19.54 -3.74
CA LYS A 220 6.83 19.70 -4.33
C LYS A 220 6.87 20.60 -5.57
N SER A 221 7.78 21.56 -5.56
CA SER A 221 7.97 22.46 -6.69
C SER A 221 8.62 21.71 -7.84
N HIS A 222 8.26 22.08 -9.07
CA HIS A 222 8.77 21.43 -10.26
C HIS A 222 8.68 22.38 -11.45
N VAL A 223 9.54 22.14 -12.45
CA VAL A 223 9.54 22.90 -13.70
C VAL A 223 9.12 21.96 -14.84
N PHE A 224 7.87 22.09 -15.27
CA PHE A 224 7.40 21.44 -16.48
C PHE A 224 8.06 22.08 -17.71
N LYS A 225 8.63 21.28 -18.61
CA LYS A 225 9.16 21.73 -19.90
C LYS A 225 8.75 20.75 -21.00
N LYS A 226 8.01 21.22 -22.00
CA LYS A 226 7.64 20.43 -23.19
C LYS A 226 7.63 21.30 -24.44
N SER A 227 7.97 20.69 -25.57
CA SER A 227 7.81 21.34 -26.87
C SER A 227 6.33 21.43 -27.24
N ILE A 228 5.92 22.56 -27.83
CA ILE A 228 4.54 22.89 -28.16
C ILE A 228 4.38 23.35 -29.60
N LYS A 229 3.19 23.14 -30.16
CA LYS A 229 2.81 23.65 -31.48
C LYS A 229 2.00 24.94 -31.33
N LEU A 230 2.55 26.03 -31.85
CA LEU A 230 1.88 27.33 -31.94
C LEU A 230 1.51 27.63 -33.40
N LYS A 231 0.39 28.32 -33.60
CA LYS A 231 -0.09 28.78 -34.91
C LYS A 231 -0.07 30.32 -35.00
N PRO A 232 0.01 30.93 -36.19
CA PRO A 232 -0.26 32.35 -36.33
C PRO A 232 -1.68 32.70 -35.84
N GLY A 233 -1.84 33.88 -35.25
CA GLY A 233 -3.09 34.31 -34.61
C GLY A 233 -3.19 33.86 -33.14
N VAL A 234 -4.43 33.74 -32.64
CA VAL A 234 -4.71 33.43 -31.23
C VAL A 234 -4.39 31.99 -30.90
N ASN A 235 -3.61 31.79 -29.83
CA ASN A 235 -3.32 30.51 -29.21
C ASN A 235 -3.83 30.53 -27.77
N HIS A 236 -4.43 29.41 -27.34
CA HIS A 236 -4.87 29.24 -25.95
C HIS A 236 -3.92 28.31 -25.22
N ILE A 237 -3.47 28.70 -24.04
CA ILE A 237 -2.65 27.87 -23.14
C ILE A 237 -3.49 27.66 -21.90
N THR A 238 -3.89 26.42 -21.65
CA THR A 238 -4.72 26.04 -20.49
C THR A 238 -3.95 25.02 -19.66
N LEU A 239 -3.84 25.28 -18.36
CA LEU A 239 -3.21 24.42 -17.36
C LEU A 239 -4.29 23.94 -16.39
N LEU A 240 -4.27 22.65 -16.06
CA LEU A 240 -5.00 22.11 -14.92
C LEU A 240 -3.99 21.86 -13.81
N ALA A 241 -3.90 22.78 -12.84
CA ALA A 241 -3.06 22.61 -11.68
C ALA A 241 -3.79 21.77 -10.63
N MET A 242 -3.04 21.02 -9.82
CA MET A 242 -3.61 20.09 -8.86
C MET A 242 -2.77 19.95 -7.59
N THR A 243 -3.45 19.88 -6.45
CA THR A 243 -2.90 19.40 -5.18
C THR A 243 -2.96 17.87 -5.13
N VAL A 244 -1.97 17.27 -4.45
CA VAL A 244 -1.94 15.84 -4.11
C VAL A 244 -2.27 15.73 -2.63
N GLY A 245 -3.52 16.09 -2.32
CA GLY A 245 -4.14 16.07 -1.00
C GLY A 245 -3.57 17.05 0.02
N SER A 246 -4.35 17.28 1.08
CA SER A 246 -4.16 18.35 2.06
C SER A 246 -3.62 17.84 3.39
N GLY A 247 -2.95 18.72 4.15
CA GLY A 247 -2.25 18.31 5.37
C GLY A 247 -1.80 19.50 6.22
N ALA A 248 -1.30 19.20 7.43
CA ALA A 248 -1.03 20.23 8.47
C ALA A 248 -0.14 21.40 7.97
N TYR A 249 -0.43 22.59 8.52
CA TYR A 249 0.21 23.87 8.18
C TYR A 249 -0.08 24.38 6.76
N MET A 250 -1.33 24.28 6.28
CA MET A 250 -1.71 24.78 4.95
C MET A 250 -1.48 26.28 4.79
N GLU A 251 -1.59 27.06 5.88
CA GLU A 251 -1.35 28.50 5.92
C GLU A 251 0.11 28.92 5.61
N LYS A 252 1.01 27.94 5.46
CA LYS A 252 2.44 28.15 5.12
C LYS A 252 2.85 27.39 3.85
N ARG A 253 1.91 26.77 3.14
CA ARG A 253 2.14 26.01 1.91
C ARG A 253 1.74 26.83 0.69
N PHE A 254 2.35 26.50 -0.44
CA PHE A 254 2.06 27.12 -1.73
C PHE A 254 2.01 26.03 -2.80
N ALA A 255 1.08 26.14 -3.73
CA ALA A 255 0.89 25.28 -4.88
C ALA A 255 0.40 26.09 -6.10
N GLY A 256 0.34 25.44 -7.26
CA GLY A 256 -0.05 26.05 -8.53
C GLY A 256 1.11 26.67 -9.31
N PRO A 257 0.83 27.11 -10.55
CA PRO A 257 1.82 27.72 -11.44
C PRO A 257 2.24 29.11 -10.92
N ARG A 258 3.56 29.32 -10.75
CA ARG A 258 4.16 30.59 -10.30
C ARG A 258 4.63 31.44 -11.47
N ALA A 259 5.29 30.82 -12.45
CA ALA A 259 5.86 31.51 -13.60
C ALA A 259 5.75 30.65 -14.86
N ILE A 260 5.38 31.27 -15.98
CA ILE A 260 5.19 30.61 -17.27
C ILE A 260 5.94 31.38 -18.35
N THR A 261 6.81 30.69 -19.09
CA THR A 261 7.61 31.28 -20.17
C THR A 261 7.56 30.41 -21.42
N ILE A 262 7.59 31.03 -22.60
CA ILE A 262 7.73 30.36 -23.90
C ILE A 262 9.13 30.66 -24.44
N GLN A 263 9.90 29.61 -24.71
CA GLN A 263 11.27 29.68 -25.21
C GLN A 263 11.33 29.30 -26.69
N GLY A 264 12.32 29.82 -27.41
CA GLY A 264 12.53 29.50 -28.83
C GLY A 264 11.58 30.24 -29.79
N LEU A 265 11.11 31.43 -29.42
CA LEU A 265 10.47 32.36 -30.35
C LEU A 265 11.54 33.22 -31.05
N MET A 266 11.19 33.85 -32.18
CA MET A 266 12.11 34.75 -32.90
C MET A 266 12.50 35.98 -32.06
N ALA A 267 11.62 36.41 -31.15
CA ALA A 267 11.88 37.45 -30.15
C ALA A 267 12.64 36.97 -28.89
N GLY A 268 13.07 35.70 -28.85
CA GLY A 268 13.77 35.09 -27.70
C GLY A 268 12.85 34.33 -26.75
N THR A 269 12.96 34.60 -25.45
CA THR A 269 12.11 34.00 -24.41
C THR A 269 11.05 35.00 -23.97
N LEU A 270 9.78 34.63 -24.11
CA LEU A 270 8.63 35.43 -23.70
C LEU A 270 8.13 34.98 -22.32
N ASP A 271 8.11 35.87 -21.34
CA ASP A 271 7.43 35.63 -20.06
C ASP A 271 5.95 36.01 -20.18
N ILE A 272 5.07 35.03 -19.90
CA ILE A 272 3.61 35.15 -20.01
C ILE A 272 2.92 35.07 -18.64
N THR A 273 3.72 35.08 -17.56
CA THR A 273 3.22 35.10 -16.18
C THR A 273 2.34 36.30 -15.91
N ARG A 274 2.69 37.47 -16.48
CA ARG A 274 1.92 38.72 -16.38
C ARG A 274 1.02 38.97 -17.60
N ASN A 275 0.21 37.99 -17.97
CA ASN A 275 -0.82 38.12 -19.01
C ASN A 275 -2.24 38.11 -18.40
N TYR A 276 -3.28 38.30 -19.21
CA TYR A 276 -4.64 38.04 -18.77
C TYR A 276 -4.88 36.54 -18.59
N TRP A 277 -5.13 36.13 -17.35
CA TRP A 277 -5.49 34.76 -16.98
C TRP A 277 -6.97 34.72 -16.57
N GLY A 278 -7.71 33.76 -17.11
CA GLY A 278 -8.95 33.28 -16.53
C GLY A 278 -8.65 32.06 -15.66
N GLN A 279 -9.34 31.93 -14.53
CA GLN A 279 -9.22 30.79 -13.64
C GLN A 279 -10.56 30.48 -12.95
N GLN A 280 -10.77 29.22 -12.59
CA GLN A 280 -12.03 28.78 -11.98
C GLN A 280 -11.81 27.48 -11.20
N ALA A 281 -12.46 27.35 -10.05
CA ALA A 281 -12.34 26.21 -9.15
C ALA A 281 -13.73 25.79 -8.66
N TYR A 282 -14.10 24.54 -8.95
CA TYR A 282 -15.34 23.90 -8.51
C TYR A 282 -15.08 22.43 -8.20
N PHE A 283 -15.85 21.88 -7.27
CA PHE A 283 -16.22 20.47 -7.21
C PHE A 283 -17.52 20.34 -6.41
N ASP A 284 -18.37 19.38 -6.76
CA ASP A 284 -19.54 19.00 -5.97
C ASP A 284 -19.35 17.58 -5.40
N ALA A 285 -19.84 17.35 -4.18
CA ALA A 285 -19.77 16.06 -3.52
C ALA A 285 -21.05 15.24 -3.77
N PRO A 286 -20.97 13.99 -4.30
CA PRO A 286 -22.14 13.16 -4.54
C PRO A 286 -22.46 12.20 -3.38
N GLU A 287 -23.72 11.74 -3.30
CA GLU A 287 -24.26 10.98 -2.16
C GLU A 287 -23.84 9.47 -2.15
N GLY A 288 -22.76 9.07 -1.43
CA GLY A 288 -22.05 7.78 -1.66
C GLY A 288 -21.54 6.75 -0.58
N ASP A 289 -22.26 6.35 0.46
CA ASP A 289 -22.03 5.29 1.48
C ASP A 289 -21.97 3.79 1.02
N ASN A 290 -21.24 3.27 -0.02
CA ASN A 290 -21.31 1.82 -0.49
C ASN A 290 -20.16 1.18 -1.39
N PRO A 291 -19.23 0.30 -0.88
CA PRO A 291 -18.08 -0.28 -1.64
C PRO A 291 -17.61 -1.81 -1.52
N VAL A 292 -16.53 -2.24 -2.23
CA VAL A 292 -15.64 -3.46 -2.07
C VAL A 292 -14.30 -3.27 -2.85
N ALA A 293 -13.15 -3.82 -2.40
CA ALA A 293 -11.80 -3.72 -3.01
C ALA A 293 -11.73 -3.67 -4.57
N LEU A 294 -10.94 -2.73 -5.13
CA LEU A 294 -10.75 -2.54 -6.59
C LEU A 294 -9.27 -2.61 -7.01
N ARG A 295 -8.96 -3.29 -8.13
CA ARG A 295 -7.64 -3.28 -8.80
C ARG A 295 -7.65 -2.32 -9.99
N MET A 296 -6.64 -1.46 -10.07
CA MET A 296 -6.56 -0.38 -11.08
C MET A 296 -5.22 -0.33 -11.81
N THR A 297 -4.56 -1.48 -12.00
CA THR A 297 -3.27 -1.59 -12.72
C THR A 297 -3.32 -1.12 -14.18
N SER A 298 -4.51 -0.87 -14.74
CA SER A 298 -4.75 -0.34 -16.08
C SER A 298 -4.98 1.18 -16.16
N MET A 299 -4.92 1.88 -15.03
CA MET A 299 -5.23 3.30 -14.89
C MET A 299 -3.97 4.09 -14.53
N ALA A 300 -3.68 5.19 -15.23
CA ALA A 300 -2.43 5.92 -15.03
C ALA A 300 -2.48 6.91 -13.85
N ARG A 301 -3.62 7.57 -13.60
CA ARG A 301 -3.89 8.28 -12.34
C ARG A 301 -5.38 8.60 -12.21
N ALA A 302 -6.06 8.01 -11.23
CA ALA A 302 -7.51 8.15 -11.09
C ALA A 302 -7.99 8.60 -9.69
N TRP A 303 -9.26 8.97 -9.62
CA TRP A 303 -10.07 9.02 -8.40
C TRP A 303 -11.26 8.08 -8.60
N CYS A 304 -11.54 7.22 -7.62
CA CYS A 304 -12.67 6.30 -7.67
C CYS A 304 -13.65 6.57 -6.53
N GLY A 305 -14.87 6.96 -6.88
CA GLY A 305 -16.01 7.00 -5.96
C GLY A 305 -16.91 5.79 -6.17
N SER A 306 -17.39 5.19 -5.08
CA SER A 306 -18.44 4.18 -5.10
C SER A 306 -19.68 4.75 -4.41
N MET A 307 -20.75 5.05 -5.14
CA MET A 307 -21.89 5.75 -4.56
C MET A 307 -22.99 4.81 -4.05
N ALA A 308 -23.30 4.89 -2.75
CA ALA A 308 -24.68 5.07 -2.31
C ALA A 308 -24.83 5.55 -0.83
N LYS A 309 -25.19 6.84 -0.61
CA LYS A 309 -25.49 7.54 0.68
C LYS A 309 -24.34 8.05 1.58
N ALA A 310 -23.72 9.19 1.24
CA ALA A 310 -22.63 9.93 1.93
C ALA A 310 -21.11 9.58 1.73
N SER A 311 -20.26 10.60 1.85
CA SER A 311 -18.87 10.58 2.39
C SER A 311 -17.69 9.70 1.89
N ALA A 312 -17.80 8.75 0.95
CA ALA A 312 -16.66 7.88 0.57
C ALA A 312 -16.14 8.05 -0.89
N VAL A 313 -15.23 9.02 -1.08
CA VAL A 313 -14.35 9.10 -2.26
C VAL A 313 -13.05 8.34 -1.95
N ILE A 314 -12.48 7.58 -2.89
CA ILE A 314 -11.14 7.01 -2.74
C ILE A 314 -10.22 7.65 -3.77
N GLY A 315 -9.27 8.45 -3.29
CA GLY A 315 -8.17 8.93 -4.12
C GLY A 315 -7.31 7.77 -4.58
N CYS A 316 -7.16 7.60 -5.90
CA CYS A 316 -6.46 6.48 -6.53
C CYS A 316 -5.22 6.96 -7.30
N LEU A 317 -4.37 7.70 -6.60
CA LEU A 317 -3.11 8.20 -7.12
C LEU A 317 -2.13 7.04 -7.40
N THR A 318 -2.06 6.61 -8.64
CA THR A 318 -1.00 5.73 -9.14
C THR A 318 0.18 6.60 -9.60
N PHE A 319 1.33 6.47 -8.91
CA PHE A 319 2.58 7.06 -9.38
C PHE A 319 3.49 5.94 -9.92
N HIS A 320 3.84 6.05 -11.19
CA HIS A 320 4.79 5.19 -11.88
C HIS A 320 6.20 5.78 -11.80
N HIS A 321 6.91 5.49 -10.70
CA HIS A 321 8.37 5.68 -10.65
C HIS A 321 9.13 4.47 -11.22
N SER A 322 8.41 3.37 -11.47
CA SER A 322 8.86 2.15 -12.13
C SER A 322 7.72 1.58 -12.98
N GLU A 323 7.94 0.47 -13.67
CA GLU A 323 6.89 -0.24 -14.45
C GLU A 323 5.69 -0.69 -13.61
N LYS A 324 5.76 -0.64 -12.26
CA LYS A 324 4.67 -1.02 -11.34
C LYS A 324 4.18 0.16 -10.50
N PRO A 325 2.87 0.26 -10.20
CA PRO A 325 2.31 1.30 -9.32
C PRO A 325 2.80 1.18 -7.87
N THR A 326 2.81 2.30 -7.13
CA THR A 326 3.13 2.29 -5.67
C THR A 326 2.06 1.55 -4.84
N GLN A 327 0.80 1.60 -5.30
CA GLN A 327 -0.38 0.92 -4.78
C GLN A 327 -1.24 0.49 -5.98
N GLU A 328 -1.63 -0.79 -6.04
CA GLU A 328 -2.40 -1.37 -7.16
C GLU A 328 -3.87 -1.64 -6.81
N GLU A 329 -4.12 -2.02 -5.55
CA GLU A 329 -5.46 -2.26 -5.01
C GLU A 329 -5.88 -1.17 -4.02
N TYR A 330 -7.09 -0.68 -4.21
CA TYR A 330 -7.70 0.35 -3.38
C TYR A 330 -8.74 -0.28 -2.49
N HIS A 331 -8.63 -0.03 -1.17
CA HIS A 331 -9.62 -0.51 -0.22
C HIS A 331 -10.88 0.31 -0.35
N VAL A 332 -11.97 -0.42 -0.47
CA VAL A 332 -13.32 0.05 -0.56
C VAL A 332 -14.02 -0.88 0.48
N PRO A 333 -14.43 -0.38 1.68
CA PRO A 333 -15.02 -1.13 2.81
C PRO A 333 -16.21 -2.05 2.47
N ARG A 334 -16.79 -2.78 3.44
CA ARG A 334 -17.89 -3.76 3.19
C ARG A 334 -19.29 -3.38 3.68
N SER A 335 -19.38 -2.43 4.61
CA SER A 335 -20.52 -2.18 5.51
C SER A 335 -21.86 -1.72 4.89
N PHE A 336 -21.97 -0.53 4.34
CA PHE A 336 -21.05 -0.18 3.30
C PHE A 336 -21.35 -1.06 2.04
N LEU A 337 -22.48 -1.77 1.84
CA LEU A 337 -22.77 -2.42 0.52
C LEU A 337 -24.25 -2.63 0.23
N LYS A 338 -24.67 -2.33 -1.01
CA LYS A 338 -25.96 -2.79 -1.53
C LYS A 338 -25.79 -4.15 -2.20
N PRO A 339 -26.72 -5.10 -1.99
CA PRO A 339 -26.68 -6.40 -2.65
C PRO A 339 -26.63 -6.33 -4.18
N THR A 340 -27.23 -5.30 -4.79
CA THR A 340 -27.32 -5.06 -6.23
C THR A 340 -27.24 -3.57 -6.56
N ASN A 341 -26.99 -3.22 -7.82
CA ASN A 341 -27.06 -1.85 -8.36
C ASN A 341 -26.19 -0.81 -7.61
N ASN A 342 -24.92 -1.15 -7.42
CA ASN A 342 -23.90 -0.22 -6.91
C ASN A 342 -23.34 0.62 -8.06
N LEU A 343 -23.20 1.93 -7.85
CA LEU A 343 -22.63 2.85 -8.84
C LEU A 343 -21.12 3.03 -8.57
N MET A 344 -20.31 2.89 -9.61
CA MET A 344 -18.88 3.20 -9.60
C MET A 344 -18.63 4.36 -10.55
N VAL A 345 -17.95 5.41 -10.08
CA VAL A 345 -17.51 6.55 -10.89
C VAL A 345 -16.00 6.67 -10.77
N VAL A 346 -15.35 6.75 -11.93
CA VAL A 346 -13.89 6.85 -12.05
C VAL A 346 -13.56 8.12 -12.80
N PHE A 347 -12.84 9.04 -12.16
CA PHE A 347 -12.29 10.24 -12.77
C PHE A 347 -10.80 9.99 -13.07
N GLU A 348 -10.45 9.81 -14.33
CA GLU A 348 -9.09 9.51 -14.79
C GLU A 348 -8.42 10.78 -15.33
N GLU A 349 -7.24 11.12 -14.80
CA GLU A 349 -6.54 12.38 -15.07
C GLU A 349 -5.59 12.31 -16.28
N THR A 350 -4.94 11.17 -16.50
CA THR A 350 -3.80 11.05 -17.44
C THR A 350 -3.97 9.99 -18.51
N GLY A 351 -4.91 9.06 -18.31
CA GLY A 351 -5.38 8.07 -19.27
C GLY A 351 -5.41 6.65 -18.70
N GLY A 352 -6.42 5.86 -19.06
CA GLY A 352 -6.57 4.50 -18.55
C GLY A 352 -7.63 3.72 -19.33
N ASP A 353 -7.60 2.40 -19.20
CA ASP A 353 -8.66 1.54 -19.74
C ASP A 353 -9.56 1.03 -18.60
N PRO A 354 -10.75 1.64 -18.39
CA PRO A 354 -11.62 1.27 -17.28
C PRO A 354 -12.21 -0.15 -17.44
N ARG A 355 -12.23 -0.69 -18.67
CA ARG A 355 -12.70 -2.07 -18.94
C ARG A 355 -11.84 -3.14 -18.28
N LYS A 356 -10.62 -2.79 -17.85
CA LYS A 356 -9.66 -3.67 -17.17
C LYS A 356 -9.69 -3.54 -15.64
N ILE A 357 -10.54 -2.69 -15.08
CA ILE A 357 -10.73 -2.57 -13.62
C ILE A 357 -11.41 -3.84 -13.09
N GLU A 358 -10.81 -4.47 -12.07
CA GLU A 358 -11.32 -5.69 -11.46
C GLU A 358 -11.87 -5.43 -10.05
N ILE A 359 -13.01 -6.05 -9.71
CA ILE A 359 -13.54 -6.07 -8.35
C ILE A 359 -12.97 -7.30 -7.64
N LEU A 360 -12.29 -7.08 -6.51
CA LEU A 360 -11.55 -8.11 -5.78
C LEU A 360 -12.19 -8.45 -4.43
N VAL A 361 -12.00 -9.68 -3.99
CA VAL A 361 -12.21 -10.12 -2.61
C VAL A 361 -10.85 -10.39 -1.97
N VAL A 362 -10.62 -9.75 -0.83
CA VAL A 362 -9.37 -9.88 -0.05
C VAL A 362 -9.53 -10.94 1.03
N ASN A 363 -8.53 -11.80 1.19
CA ASN A 363 -8.45 -12.77 2.29
C ASN A 363 -6.99 -13.04 2.70
N ARG A 364 -6.81 -13.83 3.77
CA ARG A 364 -5.51 -14.39 4.19
C ARG A 364 -5.58 -15.91 4.33
N ASP A 365 -6.07 -16.54 3.27
CA ASP A 365 -6.31 -17.98 3.27
C ASP A 365 -5.04 -18.79 2.96
N THR A 366 -3.98 -18.16 2.47
CA THR A 366 -2.66 -18.78 2.34
C THR A 366 -1.86 -18.56 3.63
N ILE A 367 -1.57 -19.65 4.33
CA ILE A 367 -0.79 -19.65 5.58
C ILE A 367 0.48 -20.48 5.41
N CYS A 368 1.52 -20.11 6.15
CA CYS A 368 2.83 -20.73 6.03
C CYS A 368 3.53 -20.93 7.37
N SER A 369 4.47 -21.86 7.43
CA SER A 369 5.40 -22.02 8.55
C SER A 369 6.76 -22.41 8.00
N VAL A 370 7.82 -21.80 8.55
CA VAL A 370 9.21 -22.15 8.28
C VAL A 370 9.86 -22.51 9.62
N VAL A 371 10.53 -23.66 9.68
CA VAL A 371 11.27 -24.13 10.86
C VAL A 371 12.64 -24.60 10.40
N THR A 372 13.71 -24.22 11.09
CA THR A 372 15.09 -24.63 10.75
C THR A 372 15.73 -25.48 11.84
N GLU A 373 16.93 -25.98 11.59
CA GLU A 373 17.67 -26.80 12.55
C GLU A 373 18.11 -26.07 13.82
N TYR A 374 18.32 -24.75 13.78
CA TYR A 374 18.73 -23.97 14.95
C TYR A 374 17.56 -23.46 15.81
N HIS A 375 16.33 -23.49 15.29
CA HIS A 375 15.18 -23.03 16.05
C HIS A 375 15.01 -23.84 17.34
N PRO A 376 14.99 -23.18 18.52
CA PRO A 376 14.92 -23.87 19.79
C PRO A 376 13.53 -24.47 20.01
N PRO A 377 13.39 -25.34 21.03
CA PRO A 377 12.11 -25.87 21.44
C PRO A 377 11.05 -24.81 21.70
N HIS A 378 9.78 -25.16 21.46
CA HIS A 378 8.65 -24.32 21.83
C HIS A 378 8.67 -23.97 23.34
N VAL A 379 8.50 -22.69 23.71
CA VAL A 379 8.71 -22.15 25.08
C VAL A 379 8.05 -22.96 26.21
N ARG A 380 6.92 -23.63 25.97
CA ARG A 380 6.27 -24.55 26.94
C ARG A 380 7.08 -25.80 27.31
N SER A 381 8.16 -26.13 26.60
CA SER A 381 9.06 -27.22 26.97
C SER A 381 10.22 -26.76 27.85
N PHE A 382 10.20 -25.54 28.40
CA PHE A 382 11.19 -25.09 29.38
C PHE A 382 10.57 -25.03 30.77
N ASP A 383 11.19 -25.71 31.72
CA ASP A 383 10.82 -25.72 33.14
C ASP A 383 11.87 -24.97 33.97
N LEU A 384 11.44 -24.36 35.09
CA LEU A 384 12.36 -23.87 36.11
C LEU A 384 12.70 -25.00 37.08
N LYS A 385 13.97 -25.41 37.13
CA LYS A 385 14.51 -26.31 38.18
C LYS A 385 15.77 -25.68 38.78
N ASP A 386 15.82 -25.59 40.10
CA ASP A 386 16.94 -25.01 40.86
C ASP A 386 17.27 -23.55 40.46
N ASN A 387 16.23 -22.73 40.21
CA ASN A 387 16.35 -21.38 39.65
C ASN A 387 17.09 -21.29 38.30
N LYS A 388 17.23 -22.41 37.57
CA LYS A 388 17.74 -22.46 36.20
C LYS A 388 16.63 -22.91 35.26
N LEU A 389 16.50 -22.21 34.13
CA LEU A 389 15.69 -22.68 33.00
C LEU A 389 16.36 -23.92 32.41
N ARG A 390 15.61 -25.02 32.28
CA ARG A 390 16.06 -26.26 31.64
C ARG A 390 15.01 -26.71 30.63
N SER A 391 15.44 -27.21 29.47
CA SER A 391 14.52 -27.88 28.54
C SER A 391 14.08 -29.22 29.13
N ASN A 392 12.77 -29.49 29.03
CA ASN A 392 12.20 -30.82 29.16
C ASN A 392 12.74 -31.72 28.02
N MET A 393 12.83 -33.02 28.26
CA MET A 393 13.55 -33.98 27.40
C MET A 393 12.86 -34.27 26.06
N ASN A 394 11.56 -33.94 25.91
CA ASN A 394 10.81 -34.09 24.66
C ASN A 394 10.32 -32.71 24.15
N PRO A 395 11.21 -31.90 23.56
CA PRO A 395 10.82 -30.64 22.95
C PRO A 395 9.95 -30.86 21.70
N ILE A 396 8.76 -30.25 21.65
CA ILE A 396 7.95 -30.22 20.43
C ILE A 396 8.60 -29.22 19.47
N LYS A 397 9.53 -29.72 18.64
CA LYS A 397 10.07 -29.01 17.49
C LYS A 397 9.21 -29.37 16.27
N GLY A 398 8.58 -28.38 15.65
CA GLY A 398 7.69 -28.64 14.52
C GLY A 398 7.01 -27.38 13.98
N ALA A 399 6.62 -27.45 12.72
CA ALA A 399 5.84 -26.41 12.06
C ALA A 399 4.39 -26.51 12.53
N HIS A 400 3.82 -25.41 13.04
CA HIS A 400 2.42 -25.34 13.45
C HIS A 400 1.65 -24.44 12.48
N LEU A 401 0.52 -24.94 11.99
CA LEU A 401 -0.35 -24.27 11.04
C LEU A 401 -1.79 -24.34 11.55
N ALA A 402 -2.42 -23.18 11.72
CA ALA A 402 -3.83 -23.04 12.06
C ALA A 402 -4.52 -22.10 11.07
N CYS A 403 -5.62 -22.57 10.47
CA CYS A 403 -6.42 -21.78 9.53
C CYS A 403 -7.28 -20.73 10.25
N PRO A 404 -7.46 -19.53 9.65
CA PRO A 404 -8.35 -18.52 10.19
C PRO A 404 -9.82 -18.97 10.14
N ASP A 405 -10.64 -18.37 11.01
CA ASP A 405 -12.11 -18.42 10.97
C ASP A 405 -12.72 -19.84 10.90
N ARG A 406 -12.04 -20.83 11.51
CA ARG A 406 -12.40 -22.26 11.50
C ARG A 406 -12.46 -22.90 10.10
N LYS A 407 -11.82 -22.29 9.10
CA LYS A 407 -11.56 -22.93 7.79
C LYS A 407 -10.71 -24.18 7.99
N ILE A 408 -10.79 -25.11 7.03
CA ILE A 408 -9.90 -26.27 6.97
C ILE A 408 -8.79 -26.05 5.96
N ILE A 409 -7.69 -26.78 6.12
CA ILE A 409 -6.64 -26.87 5.11
C ILE A 409 -7.20 -27.65 3.91
N GLU A 410 -7.54 -26.89 2.86
CA GLU A 410 -8.16 -27.37 1.60
C GLU A 410 -7.10 -27.98 0.69
N LYS A 411 -5.93 -27.33 0.60
CA LYS A 411 -4.85 -27.72 -0.31
C LYS A 411 -3.48 -27.44 0.32
N VAL A 412 -2.54 -28.36 0.10
CA VAL A 412 -1.10 -28.10 0.30
C VAL A 412 -0.56 -27.46 -0.99
N GLU A 413 0.03 -26.28 -0.89
CA GLU A 413 0.50 -25.51 -2.05
C GLU A 413 2.01 -25.67 -2.29
N PHE A 414 2.78 -25.76 -1.21
CA PHE A 414 4.23 -25.93 -1.26
C PHE A 414 4.73 -26.65 0.00
N VAL A 415 5.68 -27.57 -0.18
CA VAL A 415 6.44 -28.20 0.90
C VAL A 415 7.88 -28.37 0.44
N SER A 416 8.82 -27.84 1.22
CA SER A 416 10.26 -28.09 1.07
C SER A 416 10.82 -28.61 2.39
N PHE A 417 11.81 -29.52 2.29
CA PHE A 417 12.60 -29.97 3.44
C PHE A 417 14.08 -30.02 3.05
N GLY A 418 14.74 -28.88 3.22
CA GLY A 418 16.05 -28.56 2.67
C GLY A 418 16.18 -27.06 2.48
N GLU A 419 16.33 -26.63 1.24
CA GLU A 419 16.51 -25.23 0.84
C GLU A 419 15.22 -24.68 0.20
N ALA A 420 14.65 -23.63 0.78
CA ALA A 420 13.55 -22.87 0.22
C ALA A 420 13.83 -21.38 0.34
N ASP A 421 13.60 -20.64 -0.74
CA ASP A 421 13.77 -19.18 -0.79
C ASP A 421 12.41 -18.48 -0.96
N GLY A 422 12.38 -17.16 -0.72
CA GLY A 422 11.20 -16.33 -0.83
C GLY A 422 10.40 -16.21 0.47
N ALA A 423 9.17 -15.72 0.34
CA ALA A 423 8.29 -15.40 1.46
C ALA A 423 6.92 -16.07 1.31
N CYS A 424 6.16 -16.16 2.40
CA CYS A 424 4.84 -16.79 2.42
C CYS A 424 3.93 -16.29 1.28
N GLY A 425 3.44 -17.22 0.44
CA GLY A 425 2.68 -16.94 -0.79
C GLY A 425 3.52 -17.05 -2.08
N ASN A 426 4.84 -16.87 -2.00
CA ASN A 426 5.79 -16.88 -3.11
C ASN A 426 7.08 -17.65 -2.74
N PHE A 427 6.96 -18.85 -2.17
CA PHE A 427 8.13 -19.70 -1.96
C PHE A 427 8.65 -20.30 -3.27
N ILE A 428 9.96 -20.47 -3.34
CA ILE A 428 10.68 -21.10 -4.45
C ILE A 428 11.44 -22.30 -3.89
N ALA A 429 11.26 -23.46 -4.52
CA ALA A 429 12.02 -24.67 -4.23
C ALA A 429 13.49 -24.48 -4.59
N GLY A 430 14.38 -24.80 -3.66
CA GLY A 430 15.82 -24.90 -3.91
C GLY A 430 16.19 -26.17 -4.65
N LYS A 431 17.47 -26.55 -4.59
CA LYS A 431 17.95 -27.76 -5.29
C LYS A 431 17.65 -29.07 -4.54
N CYS A 432 17.19 -28.99 -3.29
CA CYS A 432 17.03 -30.13 -2.40
C CYS A 432 15.69 -30.13 -1.65
N ASP A 433 14.80 -31.04 -2.08
CA ASP A 433 13.48 -31.26 -1.49
C ASP A 433 13.22 -32.74 -1.21
N SER A 434 12.44 -33.03 -0.17
CA SER A 434 11.96 -34.38 0.10
C SER A 434 10.50 -34.59 -0.31
N LYS A 435 10.27 -35.60 -1.16
CA LYS A 435 8.92 -36.07 -1.53
C LYS A 435 8.18 -36.72 -0.35
N LYS A 436 8.90 -37.27 0.62
CA LYS A 436 8.32 -37.80 1.87
C LYS A 436 7.75 -36.69 2.75
N ALA A 437 8.43 -35.56 2.86
CA ALA A 437 7.92 -34.40 3.59
C ALA A 437 6.58 -33.92 3.01
N HIS A 438 6.44 -33.82 1.68
CA HIS A 438 5.18 -33.47 1.02
C HIS A 438 4.04 -34.43 1.41
N LYS A 439 4.25 -35.74 1.23
CA LYS A 439 3.26 -36.78 1.57
C LYS A 439 2.89 -36.77 3.06
N LEU A 440 3.83 -36.49 3.95
CA LEU A 440 3.58 -36.37 5.38
C LEU A 440 2.68 -35.17 5.68
N VAL A 441 3.00 -33.99 5.12
CA VAL A 441 2.21 -32.77 5.31
C VAL A 441 0.79 -32.97 4.80
N GLU A 442 0.61 -33.54 3.60
CA GLU A 442 -0.71 -33.87 3.05
C GLU A 442 -1.51 -34.77 4.02
N LYS A 443 -0.92 -35.88 4.46
CA LYS A 443 -1.55 -36.82 5.41
C LYS A 443 -1.88 -36.20 6.76
N VAL A 444 -1.04 -35.29 7.26
CA VAL A 444 -1.16 -34.72 8.61
C VAL A 444 -2.09 -33.50 8.63
N CYS A 445 -2.15 -32.70 7.56
CA CYS A 445 -2.79 -31.40 7.55
C CYS A 445 -4.09 -31.32 6.75
N LEU A 446 -4.23 -32.01 5.60
CA LEU A 446 -5.43 -31.90 4.77
C LEU A 446 -6.70 -32.24 5.56
N GLY A 447 -7.75 -31.45 5.36
CA GLY A 447 -9.05 -31.65 6.00
C GLY A 447 -9.17 -31.12 7.44
N LYS A 448 -8.08 -30.62 8.05
CA LYS A 448 -8.07 -30.16 9.45
C LYS A 448 -8.05 -28.63 9.57
N THR A 449 -8.54 -28.10 10.68
CA THR A 449 -8.46 -26.67 11.02
C THR A 449 -7.08 -26.26 11.51
N GLU A 450 -6.35 -27.19 12.13
CA GLU A 450 -4.97 -27.01 12.59
C GLU A 450 -4.16 -28.31 12.42
N CYS A 451 -2.85 -28.17 12.25
CA CYS A 451 -1.91 -29.28 12.26
C CYS A 451 -0.55 -28.87 12.83
N THR A 452 0.19 -29.87 13.31
CA THR A 452 1.59 -29.71 13.75
C THR A 452 2.42 -30.79 13.08
N ILE A 453 3.44 -30.39 12.34
CA ILE A 453 4.33 -31.27 11.58
C ILE A 453 5.65 -31.36 12.37
N PRO A 454 6.04 -32.54 12.89
CA PRO A 454 7.27 -32.66 13.67
C PRO A 454 8.50 -32.45 12.80
N PHE A 455 9.46 -31.69 13.31
CA PHE A 455 10.76 -31.51 12.68
C PHE A 455 11.68 -32.69 13.07
N ASP A 456 11.60 -33.79 12.33
CA ASP A 456 12.45 -34.98 12.50
C ASP A 456 12.95 -35.47 11.13
N ARG A 457 14.29 -35.45 10.93
CA ARG A 457 14.95 -35.97 9.72
C ARG A 457 14.50 -37.40 9.37
N LYS A 458 14.24 -38.28 10.35
CA LYS A 458 13.82 -39.67 10.10
C LYS A 458 12.43 -39.76 9.47
N VAL A 459 11.53 -38.85 9.85
CA VAL A 459 10.15 -38.84 9.35
C VAL A 459 10.05 -38.04 8.05
N LEU A 460 10.87 -36.99 7.91
CA LEU A 460 10.83 -36.05 6.78
C LEU A 460 11.71 -36.45 5.57
N LEU A 461 12.79 -37.22 5.74
CA LEU A 461 13.65 -37.68 4.62
C LEU A 461 13.35 -39.11 4.17
N ASP A 462 13.50 -39.36 2.87
CA ASP A 462 13.49 -40.70 2.29
C ASP A 462 14.71 -41.50 2.79
N SER A 463 14.49 -42.77 3.18
CA SER A 463 15.48 -43.56 3.91
C SER A 463 16.77 -43.77 3.10
N GLY A 464 17.86 -43.12 3.55
CA GLY A 464 19.19 -43.25 2.94
C GLY A 464 19.44 -42.34 1.74
N ASN A 465 18.54 -41.40 1.43
CA ASN A 465 18.69 -40.51 0.26
C ASN A 465 18.38 -39.05 0.64
N ASP A 466 19.28 -38.42 1.40
CA ASP A 466 19.26 -36.97 1.61
C ASP A 466 19.80 -36.28 0.35
N PRO A 467 19.03 -35.43 -0.36
CA PRO A 467 19.49 -34.81 -1.60
C PRO A 467 20.68 -33.84 -1.41
N CYS A 468 20.85 -33.28 -0.20
CA CYS A 468 21.96 -32.39 0.13
C CYS A 468 22.36 -32.57 1.61
N PRO A 469 23.16 -33.60 1.96
CA PRO A 469 23.49 -33.90 3.36
C PRO A 469 24.25 -32.77 4.08
N ASP A 470 25.01 -31.98 3.33
CA ASP A 470 25.82 -30.85 3.82
C ASP A 470 25.04 -29.52 3.90
N VAL A 471 23.75 -29.50 3.52
CA VAL A 471 22.89 -28.31 3.59
C VAL A 471 21.99 -28.38 4.82
N GLU A 472 22.00 -27.29 5.59
CA GLU A 472 21.15 -27.08 6.77
C GLU A 472 19.67 -27.23 6.43
N LYS A 473 18.91 -27.99 7.23
CA LYS A 473 17.51 -28.28 6.87
C LYS A 473 16.56 -27.17 7.33
N SER A 474 15.78 -26.64 6.39
CA SER A 474 14.56 -25.89 6.67
C SER A 474 13.33 -26.69 6.24
N LEU A 475 12.30 -26.73 7.07
CA LEU A 475 10.96 -27.22 6.74
C LEU A 475 10.10 -26.00 6.42
N ALA A 476 9.92 -25.71 5.14
CA ALA A 476 9.04 -24.65 4.66
C ALA A 476 7.74 -25.27 4.13
N VAL A 477 6.60 -24.84 4.68
CA VAL A 477 5.28 -25.36 4.33
C VAL A 477 4.33 -24.20 4.06
N GLN A 478 3.60 -24.26 2.94
CA GLN A 478 2.51 -23.36 2.59
C GLN A 478 1.25 -24.17 2.28
N VAL A 479 0.13 -23.74 2.86
CA VAL A 479 -1.17 -24.36 2.64
C VAL A 479 -2.24 -23.29 2.42
N LYS A 480 -3.29 -23.68 1.70
CA LYS A 480 -4.48 -22.88 1.46
C LYS A 480 -5.63 -23.37 2.32
N CYS A 481 -6.25 -22.44 3.03
CA CYS A 481 -7.42 -22.64 3.85
C CYS A 481 -8.71 -22.41 3.03
N GLY A 482 -9.69 -23.29 3.18
CA GLY A 482 -10.98 -23.20 2.51
C GLY A 482 -12.14 -23.45 3.47
N VAL A 483 -13.34 -23.03 3.07
CA VAL A 483 -14.57 -23.54 3.70
C VAL A 483 -14.73 -24.97 3.20
N GLY A 484 -14.65 -25.94 4.12
CA GLY A 484 -14.61 -27.35 3.75
C GLY A 484 -15.78 -27.74 2.89
N GLY A 485 -15.50 -28.35 1.73
CA GLY A 485 -16.54 -28.73 0.79
C GLY A 485 -17.53 -29.69 1.44
N SER A 486 -18.78 -29.26 1.58
CA SER A 486 -19.88 -30.18 1.30
C SER A 486 -19.59 -30.77 -0.06
N LYS A 487 -19.47 -32.11 -0.15
CA LYS A 487 -19.40 -32.77 -1.45
C LYS A 487 -20.56 -32.24 -2.28
N SER A 488 -20.28 -31.81 -3.52
CA SER A 488 -21.32 -31.70 -4.51
C SER A 488 -21.84 -33.11 -4.75
N ASP A 489 -22.97 -33.45 -4.13
CA ASP A 489 -23.71 -34.65 -4.51
C ASP A 489 -24.10 -34.52 -5.98
N ALA A 490 -24.07 -35.67 -6.68
CA ALA A 490 -23.96 -35.78 -8.14
C ALA A 490 -25.20 -35.32 -8.92
#